data_AF-A0A5S4F0F8-F1
#
_entry.id   AF-A0A5S4F0F8-F1
#
_cell.length_a   1.000
_cell.length_b   1.000
_cell.length_c   1.000
_cell.angle_alpha   90.00
_cell.angle_beta   90.00
_cell.angle_gamma   90.00
#
_symmetry.space_group_name_H-M   'P 1'
#
loop_
_entity.id
_entity.type
_entity.pdbx_description
1 polymer ?
#
loop_
_entity_poly.entity_id
_entity_poly.type
_entity_poly.pdbx_seq_one_letter_code
_entity_poly.pdbx_strand_id
1 'polypeptide(L)'
;VLEVHDDGPGMSPEEALDEVARALGEDPWTESWPIVLAGVVPDRVSIGGLPLHPRARDPWRLIAVSGGHPLTVAAEWTPRGLRPLTTWDDEGMAVIL
;
A
#
# COMPACT_ATOMS: atom_id res chain seq x y z
N VAL A 1 -5.71 -5.52 25.65
CA VAL A 1 -4.27 -5.28 25.40
C VAL A 1 -4.19 -5.04 23.90
N LEU A 2 -3.99 -3.79 23.47
CA LEU A 2 -3.72 -3.54 22.06
C LEU A 2 -2.28 -4.01 21.86
N GLU A 3 -2.11 -5.15 21.20
CA GLU A 3 -0.81 -5.52 20.66
C GLU A 3 -0.49 -4.46 19.62
N VAL A 4 0.37 -3.52 20.00
CA VAL A 4 1.09 -2.70 19.05
C VAL A 4 2.04 -3.69 18.38
N HIS A 5 1.61 -4.26 17.26
CA HIS A 5 2.54 -4.89 16.35
C HIS A 5 3.57 -3.82 16.01
N ASP A 6 4.85 -4.14 16.19
CA ASP A 6 5.97 -3.34 15.70
C ASP A 6 5.95 -3.47 14.17
N ASP A 7 4.91 -2.90 13.56
CA ASP A 7 4.75 -2.75 12.14
C ASP A 7 5.77 -1.69 11.72
N GLY A 8 6.48 -1.92 10.60
CA GLY A 8 7.39 -0.93 10.05
C GLY A 8 6.72 0.44 9.84
N PRO A 9 7.45 1.47 9.37
CA PRO A 9 7.02 2.88 9.35
C PRO A 9 5.83 3.23 8.41
N GLY A 10 4.94 2.29 8.09
CA GLY A 10 3.76 2.48 7.25
C GLY A 10 2.51 2.88 8.04
N MET A 11 1.52 3.33 7.28
CA MET A 11 0.21 3.80 7.74
C MET A 11 -0.86 2.73 7.53
N SER A 12 -1.95 2.79 8.29
CA SER A 12 -3.18 2.08 7.92
C SER A 12 -3.76 2.65 6.60
N PRO A 13 -4.65 1.91 5.90
CA PRO A 13 -5.36 2.44 4.74
C PRO A 13 -6.11 3.75 5.03
N GLU A 14 -6.72 3.87 6.20
CA GLU A 14 -7.44 5.07 6.63
C GLU A 14 -6.49 6.26 6.84
N GLU A 15 -5.40 6.06 7.57
CA GLU A 15 -4.38 7.09 7.80
C GLU A 15 -3.74 7.55 6.48
N ALA A 16 -3.48 6.63 5.56
CA ALA A 16 -2.97 6.96 4.23
C ALA A 16 -3.96 7.78 3.41
N LEU A 17 -5.27 7.51 3.52
CA LEU A 17 -6.29 8.31 2.84
C LEU A 17 -6.45 9.71 3.46
N ASP A 18 -6.34 9.84 4.78
CA ASP A 18 -6.33 11.13 5.45
C ASP A 18 -5.13 11.99 5.01
N GLU A 19 -3.94 11.39 4.89
CA GLU A 19 -2.75 12.05 4.38
C GLU A 19 -2.89 12.48 2.91
N VAL A 20 -3.46 11.62 2.06
CA VAL A 20 -3.78 11.97 0.66
C VAL A 20 -4.79 13.11 0.59
N ALA A 21 -5.83 13.08 1.43
CA ALA A 21 -6.84 14.14 1.48
C ALA A 21 -6.23 15.48 1.90
N ARG A 22 -5.31 15.47 2.88
CA ARG A 22 -4.54 16.64 3.29
C ARG A 22 -3.71 17.21 2.13
N ALA A 23 -2.95 16.35 1.45
CA ALA A 23 -2.13 16.75 0.30
C ALA A 23 -2.96 17.37 -0.83
N LEU A 24 -4.08 16.76 -1.18
CA LEU A 24 -5.02 17.30 -2.18
C LEU A 24 -5.66 18.62 -1.76
N GLY A 25 -5.90 18.81 -0.46
CA GLY A 25 -6.41 20.06 0.09
C GLY A 25 -5.40 21.21 -0.01
N GLU A 26 -4.10 20.92 0.06
CA GLU A 26 -3.02 21.89 -0.11
C GLU A 26 -2.70 22.18 -1.58
N ASP A 27 -2.70 21.14 -2.42
CA ASP A 27 -2.46 21.24 -3.86
C ASP A 27 -3.48 20.39 -4.66
N PRO A 28 -4.53 21.02 -5.23
CA PRO A 28 -5.55 20.31 -5.98
C PRO A 28 -5.06 19.78 -7.35
N TRP A 29 -3.84 20.09 -7.77
CA TRP A 29 -3.22 19.54 -8.99
C TRP A 29 -2.39 18.28 -8.72
N THR A 30 -2.36 17.78 -7.48
CA THR A 30 -1.69 16.52 -7.13
C THR A 30 -2.28 15.34 -7.91
N GLU A 31 -1.51 14.80 -8.87
CA GLU A 31 -1.95 13.67 -9.70
C GLU A 31 -1.63 12.30 -9.07
N SER A 32 -0.63 12.25 -8.19
CA SER A 32 -0.24 11.05 -7.44
C SER A 32 0.41 11.41 -6.09
N TRP A 33 0.39 10.47 -5.15
CA TRP A 33 0.96 10.66 -3.81
C TRP A 33 1.63 9.38 -3.30
N PRO A 34 2.85 9.44 -2.73
CA PRO A 34 3.50 8.26 -2.17
C PRO A 34 2.85 7.85 -0.85
N ILE A 35 2.59 6.56 -0.68
CA ILE A 35 2.12 5.98 0.57
C ILE A 35 2.90 4.71 0.91
N VAL A 36 3.06 4.44 2.19
CA VAL A 36 3.53 3.15 2.70
C VAL A 36 2.41 2.61 3.56
N LEU A 37 1.82 1.49 3.17
CA LEU A 37 0.77 0.81 3.92
C LEU A 37 1.38 -0.28 4.77
N ALA A 38 0.98 -0.39 6.03
CA ALA A 38 1.39 -1.46 6.94
C ALA A 38 0.20 -2.36 7.31
N GLY A 39 0.47 -3.63 7.63
CA GLY A 39 -0.56 -4.55 8.09
C GLY A 39 -1.62 -4.90 7.02
N VAL A 40 -1.31 -4.74 5.73
CA VAL A 40 -2.29 -4.95 4.64
C VAL A 40 -2.12 -6.30 3.97
N VAL A 41 -3.24 -6.99 3.72
CA VAL A 41 -3.26 -8.21 2.91
C VAL A 41 -3.67 -7.86 1.47
N PRO A 42 -2.83 -8.15 0.45
CA PRO A 42 -3.18 -7.93 -0.94
C PRO A 42 -4.16 -9.00 -1.45
N ASP A 43 -5.06 -8.59 -2.34
CA ASP A 43 -5.85 -9.49 -3.16
C ASP A 43 -5.65 -9.19 -4.66
N ARG A 44 -6.48 -9.78 -5.52
CA ARG A 44 -6.35 -9.66 -6.99
C ARG A 44 -6.69 -8.27 -7.54
N VAL A 45 -7.41 -7.45 -6.78
CA VAL A 45 -7.96 -6.16 -7.19
C VAL A 45 -7.72 -5.04 -6.16
N SER A 46 -7.25 -5.36 -4.96
CA SER A 46 -7.06 -4.39 -3.88
C SER A 46 -5.87 -4.69 -2.96
N ILE A 47 -5.44 -3.68 -2.20
CA ILE A 47 -4.51 -3.81 -1.07
C ILE A 47 -5.17 -3.13 0.12
N GLY A 48 -5.48 -3.89 1.18
CA GLY A 48 -6.15 -3.33 2.36
C GLY A 48 -7.50 -2.68 2.01
N GLY A 49 -8.22 -3.19 1.00
CA GLY A 49 -9.48 -2.63 0.52
C GLY A 49 -9.34 -1.45 -0.46
N LEU A 50 -8.13 -0.92 -0.67
CA LEU A 50 -7.88 0.15 -1.64
C LEU A 50 -7.66 -0.44 -3.04
N PRO A 51 -8.38 0.04 -4.08
CA PRO A 51 -8.36 -0.57 -5.40
C PRO A 51 -6.99 -0.42 -6.07
N LEU A 52 -6.54 -1.47 -6.76
CA LEU A 52 -5.35 -1.41 -7.61
C LEU A 52 -5.64 -0.59 -8.87
N HIS A 53 -4.62 0.16 -9.30
CA HIS A 53 -4.65 0.88 -10.56
C HIS A 53 -4.82 -0.11 -11.73
N PRO A 54 -5.66 0.16 -12.75
CA PRO A 54 -5.90 -0.77 -13.87
C PRO A 54 -4.67 -1.14 -14.71
N ARG A 55 -3.59 -0.36 -14.57
CA ARG A 55 -2.29 -0.58 -15.21
C ARG A 55 -1.19 -1.03 -14.25
N ALA A 56 -1.53 -1.29 -12.98
CA ALA A 56 -0.60 -1.95 -12.08
C ALA A 56 -0.21 -3.30 -12.69
N ARG A 57 1.06 -3.70 -12.49
CA ARG A 57 1.54 -5.01 -12.95
C ARG A 57 0.75 -6.13 -12.28
N ASP A 58 0.92 -7.33 -12.82
CA ASP A 58 0.21 -8.54 -12.37
C ASP A 58 0.33 -8.73 -10.84
N PRO A 59 -0.79 -8.70 -10.08
CA PRO A 59 -0.77 -8.75 -8.62
C PRO A 59 -0.20 -10.06 -8.04
N TRP A 60 0.00 -11.10 -8.87
CA TRP A 60 0.48 -12.40 -8.40
C TRP A 60 1.77 -12.35 -7.62
N ARG A 61 2.71 -11.46 -7.97
CA ARG A 61 3.98 -11.37 -7.22
C ARG A 61 3.73 -10.90 -5.79
N LEU A 62 2.91 -9.87 -5.62
CA LEU A 62 2.58 -9.33 -4.31
C LEU A 62 1.79 -10.35 -3.47
N ILE A 63 0.82 -11.04 -4.08
CA ILE A 63 0.05 -12.11 -3.43
C ILE A 63 0.95 -13.29 -3.03
N ALA A 64 1.89 -13.68 -3.90
CA ALA A 64 2.83 -14.77 -3.62
C ALA A 64 3.79 -14.44 -2.46
N VAL A 65 4.26 -13.20 -2.37
CA VAL A 65 5.07 -12.74 -1.23
C VAL A 65 4.25 -12.72 0.06
N SER A 66 3.00 -12.26 0.00
CA SER A 66 2.11 -12.23 1.19
C SER A 66 1.84 -13.63 1.74
N GLY A 67 1.60 -14.61 0.87
CA GLY A 67 1.15 -15.93 1.31
C GLY A 67 -0.16 -15.91 2.11
N GLY A 68 -0.91 -14.81 2.07
CA GLY A 68 -2.10 -14.56 2.89
C GLY A 68 -1.83 -13.82 4.21
N HIS A 69 -0.58 -13.49 4.53
CA HIS A 69 -0.21 -12.72 5.71
C HIS A 69 -0.12 -11.21 5.41
N PRO A 70 -0.32 -10.35 6.43
CA PRO A 70 -0.14 -8.91 6.29
C PRO A 70 1.27 -8.53 5.83
N LEU A 71 1.37 -7.52 4.97
CA LEU A 71 2.63 -6.97 4.46
C LEU A 71 2.74 -5.47 4.71
N THR A 72 3.98 -4.96 4.66
CA THR A 72 4.25 -3.55 4.41
C THR A 72 4.45 -3.32 2.92
N VAL A 73 3.69 -2.41 2.32
CA VAL A 73 3.71 -2.15 0.87
C VAL A 73 3.90 -0.67 0.60
N ALA A 74 4.97 -0.31 -0.10
CA ALA A 74 5.12 1.02 -0.67
C ALA A 74 4.39 1.09 -2.01
N ALA A 75 3.54 2.11 -2.17
CA ALA A 75 2.72 2.31 -3.34
C ALA A 75 2.62 3.78 -3.72
N GLU A 76 2.27 4.03 -4.96
CA GLU A 76 1.79 5.34 -5.41
C GLU A 76 0.26 5.32 -5.43
N TRP A 77 -0.35 6.22 -4.67
CA TRP A 77 -1.77 6.53 -4.79
C TRP A 77 -2.00 7.36 -6.05
N THR A 78 -3.08 7.06 -6.77
CA THR A 78 -3.61 7.89 -7.86
C THR A 78 -5.14 7.90 -7.78
N PRO A 79 -5.83 8.85 -8.42
CA PRO A 79 -7.30 8.83 -8.50
C PRO A 79 -7.91 7.57 -9.14
N ARG A 80 -7.11 6.76 -9.84
CA ARG A 80 -7.56 5.50 -10.47
C ARG A 80 -7.20 4.25 -9.66
N GLY A 81 -6.60 4.40 -8.48
CA GLY A 81 -6.16 3.31 -7.62
C GLY A 81 -4.66 3.28 -7.37
N LEU A 82 -4.22 2.31 -6.57
CA LEU A 82 -2.86 2.14 -6.11
C LEU A 82 -1.96 1.48 -7.16
N ARG A 83 -0.73 1.98 -7.29
CA ARG A 83 0.35 1.33 -8.04
C ARG A 83 1.39 0.82 -7.04
N PRO A 84 1.40 -0.49 -6.74
CA PRO A 84 2.39 -1.06 -5.85
C PRO A 84 3.78 -0.92 -6.46
N LEU A 85 4.77 -0.53 -5.65
CA LEU A 85 6.15 -0.30 -6.10
C LEU A 85 7.08 -1.38 -5.53
N THR A 86 7.01 -1.60 -4.23
CA THR A 86 7.80 -2.62 -3.53
C THR A 86 7.07 -3.08 -2.28
N THR A 87 7.37 -4.30 -1.85
CA THR A 87 7.05 -4.82 -0.52
C THR A 87 8.34 -5.26 0.16
N TRP A 88 8.26 -5.59 1.43
CA TRP A 88 9.32 -6.30 2.15
C TRP A 88 8.81 -7.70 2.51
N ASP A 89 9.66 -8.71 2.41
CA ASP A 89 9.36 -10.06 2.90
C ASP A 89 9.64 -10.20 4.41
N ASP A 90 9.39 -11.39 4.96
CA ASP A 90 9.59 -11.68 6.39
C ASP A 90 11.06 -11.54 6.84
N GLU A 91 12.01 -11.55 5.90
CA GLU A 91 13.43 -11.33 6.16
C GLU A 91 13.82 -9.83 6.04
N GLY A 92 12.85 -8.96 5.76
CA GLY A 92 13.05 -7.53 5.56
C GLY A 92 13.68 -7.19 4.21
N MET A 93 13.72 -8.12 3.27
CA MET A 93 14.29 -7.90 1.95
C MET A 93 13.27 -7.27 1.01
N ALA A 94 13.69 -6.20 0.32
CA ALA A 94 12.83 -5.49 -0.62
C ALA A 94 12.55 -6.34 -1.86
N VAL A 95 11.27 -6.53 -2.17
CA VAL A 95 10.78 -7.21 -3.38
C VAL A 95 10.10 -6.18 -4.30
N ILE A 96 10.72 -5.92 -5.44
CA ILE A 96 10.19 -5.01 -6.47
C ILE A 96 9.02 -5.66 -7.23
N LEU A 97 7.95 -4.89 -7.45
CA LEU A 97 6.68 -5.33 -8.03
C LEU A 97 6.50 -4.92 -9.50
#